data_AF-A0A1G8JUM6-F1
#
_entry.id   AF-A0A1G8JUM6-F1
#
_cell.length_a   1.000
_cell.length_b   1.000
_cell.length_c   1.000
_cell.angle_alpha   90.00
_cell.angle_beta   90.00
_cell.angle_gamma   90.00
#
_symmetry.space_group_name_H-M   'P 1'
#
loop_
_entity.id
_entity.type
_entity.pdbx_description
1 polymer ?
#
loop_
_entity_poly.entity_id
_entity_poly.type
_entity_poly.pdbx_seq_one_letter_code
_entity_poly.pdbx_strand_id
1 'polypeptide(L)'
;MKKEDEIKSIKIDCPICNKVHELEIKSRETKGLIKGEVIEYEENFFECPDTESEENEFVSASMMDKNLLRAKDANRSKKGC
;
A
#
# COMPACT_ATOMS: atom_id res chain seq x y z
N MET A 1 -9.02 20.38 16.29
CA MET A 1 -9.23 19.89 14.91
C MET A 1 -8.59 18.53 14.79
N LYS A 2 -9.36 17.45 15.00
CA LYS A 2 -8.90 16.13 14.59
C LYS A 2 -9.24 16.05 13.11
N LYS A 3 -8.25 16.00 12.23
CA LYS A 3 -8.51 15.65 10.84
C LYS A 3 -9.00 14.21 10.91
N GLU A 4 -10.28 14.04 10.60
CA GLU A 4 -10.82 12.74 10.23
C GLU A 4 -10.16 12.43 8.89
N ASP A 5 -8.94 11.92 8.93
CA ASP A 5 -8.31 11.30 7.77
C ASP A 5 -9.26 10.17 7.38
N GLU A 6 -9.92 10.32 6.24
CA GLU A 6 -10.93 9.41 5.71
C GLU A 6 -10.31 8.01 5.60
N ILE A 7 -10.51 7.18 6.64
CA ILE A 7 -9.94 5.84 6.68
C ILE A 7 -10.67 5.02 5.62
N LYS A 8 -10.01 4.81 4.48
CA LYS A 8 -10.59 4.03 3.39
C LYS A 8 -10.49 2.56 3.75
N SER A 9 -11.58 2.01 4.29
CA SER A 9 -11.75 0.57 4.42
C SER A 9 -12.27 -0.03 3.12
N ILE A 10 -11.78 -1.21 2.75
CA ILE A 10 -12.34 -2.00 1.65
C ILE A 10 -12.55 -3.44 2.10
N LYS A 11 -13.62 -4.04 1.59
CA LYS A 11 -13.86 -5.48 1.78
C LYS A 11 -12.97 -6.27 0.83
N ILE A 12 -12.00 -6.99 1.38
CA ILE A 12 -11.04 -7.81 0.63
C ILE A 12 -10.92 -9.19 1.27
N ASP A 13 -10.63 -10.19 0.43
CA ASP A 13 -10.22 -11.50 0.91
C ASP A 13 -8.82 -11.42 1.50
N CYS A 14 -8.70 -11.57 2.81
CA CYS A 14 -7.43 -11.44 3.51
C CYS A 14 -6.63 -12.75 3.41
N PRO A 15 -5.45 -12.76 2.78
CA PRO A 15 -4.63 -13.96 2.64
C PRO A 15 -4.00 -14.41 3.97
N ILE A 16 -4.04 -13.56 5.02
CA ILE A 16 -3.46 -13.85 6.33
C ILE A 16 -4.44 -14.66 7.18
N CYS A 17 -5.67 -14.18 7.35
CA CYS A 17 -6.69 -14.86 8.15
C CYS A 17 -7.62 -15.76 7.32
N ASN A 18 -7.49 -15.74 5.98
CA ASN A 18 -8.35 -16.45 5.02
C ASN A 18 -9.86 -16.14 5.21
N LYS A 19 -10.17 -14.88 5.55
CA LYS A 19 -11.54 -14.38 5.70
C LYS A 19 -11.73 -13.14 4.85
N VAL A 20 -12.94 -12.98 4.32
CA VAL A 20 -13.36 -11.76 3.64
C VAL A 20 -13.88 -10.78 4.69
N HIS A 21 -13.11 -9.74 4.97
CA HIS A 21 -13.46 -8.70 5.92
C HIS A 21 -13.02 -7.32 5.43
N GLU A 22 -13.45 -6.29 6.15
CA GLU A 22 -13.11 -4.91 5.83
C GLU A 22 -11.75 -4.59 6.43
N LEU A 23 -10.81 -4.19 5.56
CA LEU A 23 -9.47 -3.79 5.95
C LEU A 23 -9.23 -2.34 5.61
N GLU A 24 -8.57 -1.64 6.51
CA GLU A 24 -8.16 -0.25 6.34
C GLU A 24 -6.95 -0.18 5.42
N ILE A 25 -6.99 0.71 4.44
CA ILE A 25 -5.85 1.02 3.57
C ILE A 25 -4.93 1.94 4.36
N LYS A 26 -3.71 1.47 4.63
CA LYS A 26 -2.63 2.29 5.18
C LYS A 26 -1.69 2.69 4.06
N SER A 27 -1.18 3.91 4.14
CA SER A 27 -0.20 4.46 3.19
C SER A 27 1.09 4.79 3.94
N ARG A 28 2.24 4.38 3.41
CA ARG A 28 3.55 4.74 3.94
C ARG A 28 4.45 5.29 2.83
N GLU A 29 5.25 6.29 3.17
CA GLU A 29 6.32 6.73 2.29
C GLU A 29 7.47 5.73 2.36
N THR A 30 7.75 5.07 1.24
CA THR A 30 8.83 4.09 1.12
C THR A 30 9.70 4.38 -0.08
N LYS A 31 10.82 3.68 -0.17
CA LYS A 31 11.77 3.79 -1.28
C LYS A 31 11.77 2.49 -2.07
N GLY A 32 11.44 2.58 -3.34
CA GLY A 32 11.42 1.47 -4.27
C GLY A 32 12.61 1.55 -5.22
N LEU A 33 13.14 0.39 -5.58
CA LEU A 33 14.16 0.30 -6.62
C LEU A 33 13.50 0.04 -7.97
N ILE A 34 13.43 1.06 -8.82
CA ILE A 34 12.85 0.96 -10.17
C ILE A 34 13.97 1.09 -11.18
N LYS A 35 14.24 0.01 -11.94
CA LYS A 35 15.28 -0.02 -12.98
C LYS A 35 16.67 0.45 -12.47
N GLY A 36 16.99 0.15 -11.22
CA GLY A 36 18.27 0.54 -10.60
C GLY A 36 18.27 1.92 -9.92
N GLU A 37 17.17 2.66 -9.97
CA GLU A 37 17.05 3.96 -9.31
C GLU A 37 16.18 3.86 -8.06
N VAL A 38 16.65 4.47 -6.98
CA VAL A 38 15.87 4.63 -5.75
C VAL A 38 14.89 5.77 -5.95
N ILE A 39 13.60 5.43 -5.91
CA ILE A 39 12.47 6.35 -6.06
C ILE A 39 11.64 6.30 -4.78
N GLU A 40 11.34 7.48 -4.25
CA GLU A 40 10.48 7.66 -3.09
C GLU A 40 9.04 7.72 -3.59
N TYR A 41 8.18 6.87 -3.05
CA TYR A 41 6.78 6.79 -3.45
C TYR A 41 5.89 6.38 -2.27
N GLU A 42 4.62 6.74 -2.36
CA GLU A 42 3.61 6.33 -1.39
C GLU A 42 3.13 4.91 -1.71
N GLU A 43 3.50 3.95 -0.85
CA GLU A 43 3.06 2.57 -0.91
C GLU A 43 1.83 2.38 -0.03
N ASN A 44 0.75 1.88 -0.64
CA ASN A 44 -0.44 1.47 0.10
C ASN A 44 -0.37 -0.02 0.44
N PHE A 45 -0.77 -0.38 1.66
CA PHE A 45 -0.81 -1.74 2.15
C PHE A 45 -2.04 -1.93 3.05
N PHE A 46 -2.36 -3.19 3.31
CA PHE A 46 -3.41 -3.61 4.24
C PHE A 46 -2.74 -4.19 5.48
N GLU A 47 -3.35 -3.93 6.62
CA GLU A 47 -2.98 -4.56 7.87
C GLU A 47 -4.17 -5.34 8.40
N CYS A 48 -3.99 -6.64 8.66
CA CYS A 48 -5.03 -7.49 9.20
C CYS A 48 -5.09 -7.34 10.73
N PRO A 49 -6.20 -6.87 11.31
CA PRO A 49 -6.35 -6.78 12.76
C PRO A 49 -6.72 -8.12 13.42
N ASP A 50 -7.15 -9.11 12.61
CA ASP A 50 -7.60 -10.43 13.08
C ASP A 50 -6.44 -11.42 13.32
N THR A 51 -5.19 -11.00 13.12
CA THR A 51 -4.01 -11.83 13.37
C THR A 51 -3.12 -11.18 14.44
N GLU A 52 -2.65 -11.97 15.39
CA GLU A 52 -1.65 -11.55 16.40
C GLU A 52 -0.21 -11.74 15.90
N SER A 53 -0.03 -12.19 14.65
CA SER A 53 1.28 -12.40 14.05
C SER A 53 1.91 -11.05 13.67
N GLU A 54 3.23 -10.93 13.84
CA GLU A 54 3.99 -9.76 13.37
C GLU A 54 3.88 -9.56 11.83
N GLU A 55 3.58 -10.64 11.10
CA GLU A 55 3.28 -10.59 9.67
C GLU A 55 1.77 -10.35 9.44
N ASN A 56 1.27 -9.20 9.88
CA ASN A 56 -0.11 -8.78 9.66
C ASN A 56 -0.28 -7.83 8.45
N GLU A 57 0.83 -7.41 7.83
CA GLU A 57 0.84 -6.52 6.67
C GLU A 57 0.85 -7.31 5.36
N PHE A 58 0.01 -6.91 4.40
CA PHE A 58 0.05 -7.46 3.05
C PHE A 58 -0.38 -6.45 2.00
N VAL A 59 -0.02 -6.74 0.74
CA VAL A 59 -0.44 -5.93 -0.41
C VAL A 59 -1.18 -6.86 -1.37
N SER A 60 -2.40 -6.49 -1.76
CA SER A 60 -3.15 -7.24 -2.77
C SER A 60 -2.59 -7.00 -4.17
N ALA A 61 -2.83 -7.92 -5.11
CA ALA A 61 -2.37 -7.77 -6.50
C ALA A 61 -2.79 -6.42 -7.10
N SER A 62 -4.07 -6.06 -6.97
CA SER A 62 -4.61 -4.78 -7.42
C SER A 62 -3.96 -3.56 -6.76
N MET A 63 -3.52 -3.68 -5.51
CA MET A 63 -2.83 -2.59 -4.81
C MET A 63 -1.35 -2.53 -5.19
N MET A 64 -0.71 -3.67 -5.39
CA MET A 64 0.65 -3.76 -5.91
C MET A 64 0.74 -3.09 -7.29
N ASP A 65 -0.22 -3.32 -8.18
CA ASP A 65 -0.28 -2.63 -9.48
C ASP A 65 -0.34 -1.11 -9.34
N LYS A 66 -1.16 -0.60 -8.40
CA LYS A 66 -1.27 0.84 -8.11
C LYS A 66 0.03 1.40 -7.54
N ASN A 67 0.67 0.67 -6.62
CA ASN A 67 1.95 1.06 -6.02
C ASN A 67 3.04 1.12 -7.09
N LEU A 68 3.11 0.13 -7.99
CA LEU A 68 4.04 0.12 -9.12
C LEU A 68 3.79 1.28 -10.09
N LEU A 69 2.53 1.62 -10.36
CA LEU A 69 2.17 2.79 -11.18
C LEU A 69 2.65 4.08 -10.52
N ARG A 70 2.35 4.29 -9.24
CA ARG A 70 2.82 5.46 -8.46
C ARG A 70 4.34 5.58 -8.47
N ALA A 71 5.03 4.47 -8.27
CA ALA A 71 6.49 4.42 -8.28
C ALA A 71 7.02 4.81 -9.68
N LYS A 72 6.40 4.31 -10.77
CA LYS A 72 6.73 4.70 -12.15
C LYS A 72 6.45 6.18 -12.43
N ASP A 73 5.34 6.72 -11.94
CA ASP A 73 4.98 8.13 -12.10
C ASP A 73 5.93 9.03 -11.32
N ALA A 74 6.29 8.67 -10.09
CA ALA A 74 7.32 9.36 -9.31
C ALA A 74 8.67 9.37 -10.05
N ASN A 75 9.03 8.26 -10.70
CA ASN A 75 10.22 8.20 -11.55
C ASN A 75 10.12 9.10 -12.79
N ARG A 76 8.96 9.17 -13.44
CA ARG A 76 8.73 10.08 -14.60
C ARG A 76 8.88 11.53 -14.17
N SER A 77 8.24 11.92 -13.08
CA SER A 77 8.33 13.27 -12.51
C SER A 77 9.77 13.62 -12.12
N LYS A 78 10.51 12.67 -11.52
CA LYS A 78 11.93 12.86 -11.16
C LYS A 78 12.82 13.05 -12.40
N LYS A 79 12.52 12.35 -13.50
CA LYS A 79 13.27 12.46 -14.76
C LYS A 79 12.86 13.65 -15.64
N GLY A 80 11.81 14.39 -15.25
CA GLY A 80 11.43 15.65 -15.89
C GLY A 80 11.02 15.54 -17.36
N CYS A 81 10.45 14.40 -17.77
CA CYS A 81 9.83 14.24 -19.10
C CYS A 81 8.31 14.41 -19.03
#